data_AF-A0A135VUA3-F1
#
_entry.id   AF-A0A135VUA3-F1
#
_cell.length_a   1.000
_cell.length_b   1.000
_cell.length_c   1.000
_cell.angle_alpha   90.00
_cell.angle_beta   90.00
_cell.angle_gamma   90.00
#
_symmetry.space_group_name_H-M   'P 1'
#
loop_
_entity.id
_entity.type
_entity.pdbx_description
1 polymer ?
#
loop_
_entity_poly.entity_id
_entity_poly.type
_entity_poly.pdbx_seq_one_letter_code
_entity_poly.pdbx_strand_id
1 'polypeptide(L)'
;MLLVIIGVIFLAFRVWLVELKLINELQFRRRYLSRFVNYFACFSLIFGLSSWFLNLIVMIAFPVLVVTPGWDITFYRRFRNRNYWEKNRKWMLVERLTMHPPVILLGVVLLIVRARPFIEAPNLLFILLAGLVLLSPFFILDERWRTRYNWPQAPTVIGLMLSSTFAMMIAQALLWGVPLW
;
A
#
# COMPACT_ATOMS: atom_id res chain seq x y z
N MET A 1 -15.99 11.07 -11.63
CA MET A 1 -16.17 10.06 -12.72
C MET A 1 -14.84 9.55 -13.25
N LEU A 2 -13.89 10.40 -13.67
CA LEU A 2 -12.58 9.96 -14.17
C LEU A 2 -11.79 9.09 -13.17
N LEU A 3 -11.68 9.52 -11.90
CA LEU A 3 -10.99 8.74 -10.85
C LEU A 3 -11.59 7.35 -10.65
N VAL A 4 -12.91 7.24 -10.74
CA VAL A 4 -13.64 5.96 -10.62
C VAL A 4 -13.25 5.03 -11.75
N ILE A 5 -13.24 5.52 -12.99
CA ILE A 5 -12.83 4.75 -14.18
C ILE A 5 -11.39 4.27 -14.04
N ILE A 6 -10.47 5.16 -13.64
CA ILE A 6 -9.07 4.82 -13.39
C ILE A 6 -8.97 3.74 -12.31
N GLY A 7 -9.67 3.90 -11.18
CA GLY A 7 -9.68 2.95 -10.08
C GLY A 7 -10.16 1.57 -10.49
N VAL A 8 -11.28 1.48 -11.24
CA VAL A 8 -11.84 0.20 -11.72
C VAL A 8 -10.89 -0.49 -12.70
N ILE A 9 -10.41 0.23 -13.72
CA ILE A 9 -9.49 -0.31 -14.73
C ILE A 9 -8.20 -0.78 -14.06
N PHE A 10 -7.65 0.04 -13.14
CA PHE A 10 -6.41 -0.27 -12.45
C PHE A 10 -6.58 -1.46 -11.51
N LEU A 11 -7.69 -1.56 -10.77
CA LEU A 11 -7.99 -2.73 -9.93
C LEU A 11 -8.08 -4.00 -10.78
N ALA A 12 -8.86 -3.99 -11.87
CA ALA A 12 -9.01 -5.13 -12.75
C ALA A 12 -7.66 -5.56 -13.34
N PHE A 13 -6.86 -4.60 -13.79
CA PHE A 13 -5.51 -4.83 -14.27
C PHE A 13 -4.61 -5.46 -13.19
N ARG A 14 -4.64 -4.95 -11.96
CA ARG A 14 -3.82 -5.45 -10.84
C ARG A 14 -4.23 -6.85 -10.41
N VAL A 15 -5.54 -7.13 -10.34
CA VAL A 15 -6.05 -8.48 -10.04
C VAL A 15 -5.62 -9.46 -11.14
N TRP A 16 -5.83 -9.12 -12.41
CA TRP A 16 -5.38 -9.94 -13.53
C TRP A 16 -3.86 -10.19 -13.49
N LEU A 17 -3.07 -9.14 -13.25
CA LEU A 17 -1.61 -9.24 -13.25
C LEU A 17 -1.08 -10.13 -12.12
N VAL A 18 -1.61 -9.96 -10.90
CA VAL A 18 -1.11 -10.65 -9.70
C VAL A 18 -1.71 -12.04 -9.52
N GLU A 19 -3.03 -12.19 -9.71
CA GLU A 19 -3.73 -13.44 -9.40
C GLU A 19 -3.80 -14.40 -10.59
N LEU A 20 -3.69 -13.91 -11.83
CA LEU A 20 -3.79 -14.74 -13.04
C LEU A 20 -2.44 -14.81 -13.79
N LYS A 21 -1.86 -13.66 -14.15
CA LYS A 21 -0.71 -13.61 -15.06
C LYS A 21 0.60 -14.06 -14.42
N LEU A 22 0.83 -13.69 -13.15
CA LEU A 22 2.08 -13.90 -12.42
C LEU A 22 1.95 -14.85 -11.22
N ILE A 23 0.90 -15.67 -11.19
CA ILE A 23 0.61 -16.56 -10.06
C ILE A 23 1.79 -17.47 -9.72
N ASN A 24 2.45 -18.04 -10.74
CA ASN A 24 3.56 -18.98 -10.58
C ASN A 24 4.87 -18.27 -10.18
N GLU A 25 5.11 -17.07 -10.68
CA GLU A 25 6.33 -16.30 -10.42
C GLU A 25 6.32 -15.62 -9.04
N LEU A 26 5.14 -15.21 -8.58
CA LEU A 26 4.97 -14.54 -7.30
C LEU A 26 4.86 -15.53 -6.15
N GLN A 27 4.25 -16.70 -6.34
CA GLN A 27 4.04 -17.69 -5.29
C GLN A 27 3.45 -17.02 -4.02
N PHE A 28 4.05 -17.21 -2.84
CA PHE A 28 3.64 -16.56 -1.60
C PHE A 28 3.74 -15.02 -1.63
N ARG A 29 4.61 -14.46 -2.48
CA ARG A 29 4.82 -13.00 -2.57
C ARG A 29 3.58 -12.25 -3.04
N ARG A 30 2.62 -12.94 -3.68
CA ARG A 30 1.32 -12.36 -4.08
C ARG A 30 0.52 -11.82 -2.89
N ARG A 31 0.79 -12.31 -1.67
CA ARG A 31 0.14 -11.90 -0.42
C ARG A 31 0.98 -10.90 0.39
N TYR A 32 1.93 -10.21 -0.23
CA TYR A 32 2.66 -9.15 0.46
C TYR A 32 1.77 -7.93 0.72
N LEU A 33 1.97 -7.31 1.88
CA LEU A 33 1.27 -6.08 2.31
C LEU A 33 1.22 -4.98 1.23
N SER A 34 2.30 -4.77 0.47
CA SER A 34 2.37 -3.76 -0.59
C SER A 34 1.30 -3.95 -1.69
N ARG A 35 0.87 -5.19 -1.96
CA ARG A 35 -0.21 -5.48 -2.92
C ARG A 35 -1.57 -5.14 -2.35
N PHE A 36 -1.79 -5.42 -1.06
CA PHE A 36 -3.03 -5.02 -0.37
C PHE A 36 -3.17 -3.50 -0.28
N VAL A 37 -2.08 -2.79 0.01
CA VAL A 37 -2.08 -1.32 -0.03
C VAL A 37 -2.47 -0.80 -1.41
N ASN A 38 -1.96 -1.41 -2.47
CA ASN A 38 -2.33 -1.04 -3.83
C ASN A 38 -3.83 -1.29 -4.10
N TYR A 39 -4.42 -2.36 -3.58
CA TYR A 39 -5.87 -2.58 -3.63
C TYR A 39 -6.66 -1.53 -2.85
N PHE A 40 -6.22 -1.15 -1.64
CA PHE A 40 -6.85 -0.05 -0.88
C PHE A 40 -6.79 1.27 -1.65
N ALA A 41 -5.68 1.58 -2.32
CA ALA A 41 -5.56 2.74 -3.20
C ALA A 41 -6.52 2.67 -4.40
N CYS A 42 -6.68 1.50 -5.02
CA CYS A 42 -7.66 1.31 -6.08
C CYS A 42 -9.09 1.53 -5.56
N PHE A 43 -9.44 0.98 -4.40
CA PHE A 43 -10.76 1.20 -3.80
C PHE A 43 -11.01 2.67 -3.48
N SER A 44 -10.02 3.36 -2.89
CA SER A 44 -10.08 4.81 -2.66
C SER A 44 -10.41 5.58 -3.97
N LEU A 45 -9.77 5.22 -5.09
CA LEU A 45 -10.07 5.80 -6.41
C LEU A 45 -11.45 5.42 -6.96
N ILE A 46 -11.89 4.17 -6.77
CA ILE A 46 -13.23 3.69 -7.16
C ILE A 46 -14.33 4.48 -6.44
N PHE A 47 -14.11 4.82 -5.16
CA PHE A 47 -15.01 5.70 -4.42
C PHE A 47 -14.80 7.19 -4.72
N GLY A 48 -13.96 7.54 -5.70
CA GLY A 48 -13.68 8.91 -6.09
C GLY A 48 -13.07 9.75 -4.96
N LEU A 49 -12.31 9.12 -4.06
CA LEU A 49 -11.74 9.72 -2.85
C LEU A 49 -12.79 10.20 -1.82
N SER A 50 -14.05 9.81 -1.94
CA SER A 50 -15.09 10.20 -0.98
C SER A 50 -14.99 9.47 0.37
N SER A 51 -14.38 8.28 0.39
CA SER A 51 -14.19 7.50 1.61
C SER A 51 -12.94 7.95 2.35
N TRP A 52 -13.13 8.78 3.39
CA TRP A 52 -12.04 9.25 4.24
C TRP A 52 -11.25 8.09 4.88
N PHE A 53 -11.93 6.99 5.24
CA PHE A 53 -11.28 5.82 5.84
C PHE A 53 -10.30 5.13 4.89
N LEU A 54 -10.69 4.92 3.62
CA LEU A 54 -9.81 4.32 2.61
C LEU A 54 -8.63 5.24 2.27
N ASN A 55 -8.90 6.55 2.15
CA ASN A 55 -7.86 7.54 1.92
C ASN A 55 -6.86 7.59 3.08
N LEU A 56 -7.35 7.43 4.30
CA LEU A 56 -6.53 7.40 5.51
C LEU A 56 -5.64 6.16 5.55
N ILE A 57 -6.14 4.98 5.16
CA ILE A 57 -5.31 3.78 4.98
C ILE A 57 -4.17 4.03 3.98
N VAL A 58 -4.48 4.66 2.83
CA VAL A 58 -3.47 5.02 1.82
C VAL A 58 -2.42 5.98 2.40
N MET A 59 -2.86 6.98 3.16
CA MET A 59 -1.97 7.96 3.77
C MET A 59 -1.12 7.39 4.91
N ILE A 60 -1.64 6.46 5.71
CA ILE A 60 -0.83 5.73 6.69
C ILE A 60 0.21 4.86 5.96
N ALA A 61 -0.14 4.22 4.85
CA ALA A 61 0.80 3.39 4.13
C ALA A 61 1.87 4.21 3.36
N PHE A 62 1.56 5.46 3.00
CA PHE A 62 2.40 6.30 2.14
C PHE A 62 3.87 6.42 2.61
N PRO A 63 4.20 6.79 3.87
CA PRO A 63 5.59 6.86 4.33
C PRO A 63 6.33 5.52 4.21
N VAL A 64 5.64 4.42 4.51
CA VAL A 64 6.23 3.09 4.39
C VAL A 64 6.52 2.78 2.93
N LEU A 65 5.59 3.07 2.03
CA LEU A 65 5.75 2.90 0.58
C LEU A 65 6.74 3.87 -0.07
N VAL A 66 7.19 4.92 0.60
CA VAL A 66 8.29 5.78 0.15
C VAL A 66 9.65 5.18 0.53
N VAL A 67 9.72 4.43 1.62
CA VAL A 67 10.95 3.77 2.09
C VAL A 67 11.14 2.40 1.44
N THR A 68 10.07 1.62 1.25
CA THR A 68 10.11 0.29 0.63
C THR A 68 10.57 0.23 -0.85
N PRO A 69 10.49 1.27 -1.69
CA PRO A 69 11.07 1.28 -3.04
C PRO A 69 12.59 1.12 -3.01
N GLY A 70 13.25 1.50 -1.91
CA GLY A 70 14.66 1.17 -1.67
C GLY A 70 14.91 -0.35 -1.73
N TRP A 71 13.93 -1.16 -1.34
CA TRP A 71 13.97 -2.61 -1.47
C TRP A 71 13.75 -3.09 -2.91
N ASP A 72 12.98 -2.34 -3.71
CA ASP A 72 12.79 -2.60 -5.15
C ASP A 72 14.06 -2.27 -5.96
N ILE A 73 14.92 -1.34 -5.53
CA ILE A 73 16.21 -1.07 -6.19
C ILE A 73 17.05 -2.35 -6.30
N THR A 74 17.07 -3.17 -5.25
CA THR A 74 17.79 -4.46 -5.27
C THR A 74 17.17 -5.45 -6.26
N PHE A 75 15.84 -5.41 -6.42
CA PHE A 75 15.15 -6.17 -7.46
C PHE A 75 15.61 -5.71 -8.85
N TYR A 76 15.56 -4.41 -9.15
CA TYR A 76 15.92 -3.87 -10.47
C TYR A 76 17.38 -4.12 -10.82
N ARG A 77 18.31 -3.90 -9.88
CA ARG A 77 19.76 -4.16 -10.07
C ARG A 77 20.05 -5.61 -10.47
N ARG A 78 19.36 -6.57 -9.84
CA ARG A 78 19.57 -8.01 -10.09
C ARG A 78 18.61 -8.58 -11.12
N PHE A 79 17.72 -7.77 -11.70
CA PHE A 79 16.67 -8.24 -12.59
C PHE A 79 17.25 -8.85 -13.88
N ARG A 80 18.41 -8.35 -14.35
CA ARG A 80 19.08 -8.88 -15.54
C ARG A 80 19.57 -10.33 -15.38
N ASN A 81 19.93 -10.72 -14.16
CA ASN A 81 20.68 -11.96 -13.87
C ASN A 81 19.83 -13.07 -13.22
N ARG A 82 18.50 -12.95 -13.24
CA ARG A 82 17.57 -13.93 -12.64
C ARG A 82 16.98 -14.83 -13.71
N ASN A 83 17.30 -16.12 -13.69
CA ASN A 83 16.88 -17.09 -14.70
C ASN A 83 15.50 -17.73 -14.39
N TYR A 84 14.98 -17.57 -13.18
CA TYR A 84 13.72 -18.22 -12.75
C TYR A 84 12.44 -17.50 -13.19
N TRP A 85 12.53 -16.41 -13.98
CA TRP A 85 11.39 -15.63 -14.46
C TRP A 85 11.35 -15.46 -15.99
N GLU A 86 12.04 -16.32 -16.74
CA GLU A 86 12.21 -16.13 -18.19
C GLU A 86 10.90 -15.96 -18.96
N LYS A 87 9.85 -16.72 -18.62
CA LYS A 87 8.57 -16.70 -19.34
C LYS A 87 7.79 -15.40 -19.20
N ASN A 88 7.73 -14.83 -17.99
CA ASN A 88 6.90 -13.64 -17.69
C ASN A 88 7.72 -12.43 -17.23
N ARG A 89 8.98 -12.35 -17.64
CA ARG A 89 9.92 -11.32 -17.23
C ARG A 89 9.37 -9.90 -17.38
N LYS A 90 8.88 -9.53 -18.56
CA LYS A 90 8.31 -8.19 -18.81
C LYS A 90 7.16 -7.86 -17.84
N TRP A 91 6.30 -8.83 -17.58
CA TRP A 91 5.17 -8.67 -16.66
C TRP A 91 5.60 -8.51 -15.21
N MET A 92 6.68 -9.16 -14.77
CA MET A 92 7.27 -8.93 -13.45
C MET A 92 7.78 -7.49 -13.28
N LEU A 93 8.35 -6.89 -14.33
CA LEU A 93 8.74 -5.47 -14.30
C LEU A 93 7.51 -4.57 -14.17
N VAL A 94 6.47 -4.83 -14.97
CA VAL A 94 5.21 -4.08 -14.92
C VAL A 94 4.55 -4.20 -13.56
N GLU A 95 4.58 -5.39 -12.94
CA GLU A 95 4.03 -5.61 -11.59
C GLU A 95 4.71 -4.73 -10.55
N ARG A 96 6.04 -4.59 -10.62
CA ARG A 96 6.81 -3.74 -9.71
C ARG A 96 6.56 -2.25 -9.96
N LEU A 97 6.56 -1.82 -11.22
CA LEU A 97 6.30 -0.43 -11.60
C LEU A 97 4.87 0.02 -11.25
N THR A 98 3.92 -0.90 -11.22
CA THR A 98 2.52 -0.61 -10.88
C THR A 98 2.19 -0.89 -9.40
N MET A 99 3.17 -1.22 -8.57
CA MET A 99 2.94 -1.53 -7.15
C MET A 99 3.06 -0.28 -6.26
N HIS A 100 4.26 0.30 -6.12
CA HIS A 100 4.49 1.45 -5.24
C HIS A 100 4.19 2.80 -5.92
N PRO A 101 4.68 3.08 -7.15
CA PRO A 101 4.56 4.42 -7.74
C PRO A 101 3.14 4.97 -7.82
N PRO A 102 2.10 4.21 -8.22
CA PRO A 102 0.73 4.73 -8.26
C PRO A 102 0.19 5.14 -6.89
N VAL A 103 0.55 4.40 -5.83
CA VAL A 103 0.11 4.71 -4.46
C VAL A 103 0.88 5.91 -3.91
N ILE A 104 2.19 5.99 -4.18
CA ILE A 104 3.01 7.16 -3.84
C ILE A 104 2.43 8.41 -4.51
N LEU A 105 2.12 8.32 -5.81
CA LEU A 105 1.53 9.42 -6.56
C LEU A 105 0.19 9.85 -5.95
N LEU A 106 -0.68 8.91 -5.59
CA LEU A 106 -1.93 9.20 -4.92
C LEU A 106 -1.72 9.92 -3.57
N GLY A 107 -0.78 9.43 -2.75
CA GLY A 107 -0.44 10.09 -1.48
C GLY A 107 0.08 11.51 -1.67
N VAL A 108 0.95 11.73 -2.66
CA VAL A 108 1.43 13.08 -3.03
C VAL A 108 0.28 13.98 -3.47
N VAL A 109 -0.64 13.49 -4.30
CA VAL A 109 -1.82 14.24 -4.75
C VAL A 109 -2.69 14.64 -3.56
N LEU A 110 -2.97 13.71 -2.63
CA LEU A 110 -3.75 14.00 -1.43
C LEU A 110 -3.11 15.09 -0.56
N LEU A 111 -1.77 15.10 -0.45
CA LEU A 111 -1.05 16.16 0.26
C LEU A 111 -1.14 17.52 -0.45
N ILE A 112 -1.01 17.55 -1.78
CA ILE A 112 -1.03 18.79 -2.57
C ILE A 112 -2.43 19.41 -2.62
N VAL A 113 -3.48 18.60 -2.78
CA VAL A 113 -4.88 19.08 -2.97
C VAL A 113 -5.56 19.47 -1.65
N ARG A 114 -4.78 19.69 -0.59
CA ARG A 114 -5.20 19.87 0.81
C ARG A 114 -5.76 18.57 1.38
N ALA A 115 -4.96 17.90 2.20
CA ALA A 115 -5.28 16.57 2.74
C ALA A 115 -6.57 16.52 3.58
N ARG A 116 -6.85 17.59 4.33
CA ARG A 116 -7.95 17.67 5.32
C ARG A 116 -9.30 17.11 4.82
N PRO A 117 -9.93 17.62 3.75
CA PRO A 117 -11.22 17.13 3.28
C PRO A 117 -11.24 15.64 2.89
N PHE A 118 -10.09 15.03 2.64
CA PHE A 118 -10.00 13.64 2.22
C PHE A 118 -9.66 12.67 3.34
N ILE A 119 -9.02 13.12 4.43
CA ILE A 119 -8.49 12.22 5.47
C ILE A 119 -8.80 12.64 6.90
N GLU A 120 -9.48 13.77 7.14
CA GLU A 120 -9.90 14.16 8.49
C GLU A 120 -10.83 13.09 9.07
N ALA A 121 -10.36 12.43 10.11
CA ALA A 121 -11.12 11.41 10.81
C ALA A 121 -12.07 12.05 11.83
N PRO A 122 -13.22 11.43 12.14
CA PRO A 122 -14.11 11.91 13.19
C PRO A 122 -13.44 11.96 14.57
N ASN A 123 -12.56 10.99 14.84
CA ASN A 123 -11.76 10.89 16.05
C ASN A 123 -10.48 10.09 15.78
N LEU A 124 -9.54 10.13 16.71
CA LEU A 124 -8.26 9.43 16.61
C LEU A 124 -8.41 7.90 16.66
N LEU A 125 -9.49 7.38 17.28
CA LEU A 125 -9.78 5.94 17.29
C LEU A 125 -9.94 5.39 15.85
N PHE A 126 -10.60 6.12 14.96
CA PHE A 126 -10.75 5.68 13.57
C PHE A 126 -9.43 5.63 12.79
N ILE A 127 -8.44 6.45 13.16
CA ILE A 127 -7.09 6.39 12.59
C ILE A 127 -6.38 5.12 13.04
N LEU A 128 -6.51 4.76 14.32
CA LEU A 128 -5.99 3.49 14.86
C LEU A 128 -6.66 2.29 14.17
N LEU A 129 -7.98 2.31 14.01
CA LEU A 129 -8.72 1.26 13.32
C LEU A 129 -8.27 1.11 11.86
N ALA A 130 -8.03 2.20 11.14
CA ALA A 130 -7.48 2.16 9.79
C ALA A 130 -6.08 1.52 9.74
N GLY A 131 -5.20 1.87 10.70
CA GLY A 131 -3.89 1.23 10.85
C GLY A 131 -3.99 -0.28 11.11
N LEU A 132 -4.95 -0.71 11.94
CA LEU A 132 -5.21 -2.13 12.22
C LEU A 132 -5.78 -2.86 10.99
N VAL A 133 -6.73 -2.25 10.28
CA VAL A 133 -7.27 -2.80 9.03
C VAL A 133 -6.16 -2.95 7.99
N LEU A 134 -5.27 -1.97 7.89
CA LEU A 134 -4.11 -2.04 7.01
C LEU A 134 -3.15 -3.20 7.38
N LEU A 135 -2.92 -3.42 8.67
CA LEU A 135 -2.06 -4.52 9.15
C LEU A 135 -2.72 -5.90 9.08
N SER A 136 -4.06 -5.98 9.07
CA SER A 136 -4.78 -7.25 9.11
C SER A 136 -4.36 -8.25 8.01
N PRO A 137 -4.18 -7.88 6.73
CA PRO A 137 -3.79 -8.83 5.70
C PRO A 137 -2.35 -9.33 5.91
N PHE A 138 -1.50 -8.53 6.55
CA PHE A 138 -0.13 -8.95 6.88
C PHE A 138 -0.13 -10.12 7.87
N PHE A 139 -0.93 -10.04 8.94
CA PHE A 139 -1.01 -11.11 9.93
C PHE A 139 -1.76 -12.36 9.42
N ILE A 140 -2.77 -12.16 8.57
CA ILE A 140 -3.62 -13.25 8.08
C ILE A 140 -2.95 -13.99 6.92
N LEU A 141 -2.35 -13.26 5.97
CA LEU A 141 -1.99 -13.79 4.64
C LEU A 141 -0.49 -13.72 4.31
N ASP A 142 0.31 -12.92 5.04
CA ASP A 142 1.74 -12.78 4.75
C ASP A 142 2.57 -13.82 5.51
N GLU A 143 3.17 -14.75 4.77
CA GLU A 143 4.00 -15.82 5.32
C GLU A 143 5.24 -15.31 6.08
N ARG A 144 5.68 -14.06 5.84
CA ARG A 144 6.85 -13.47 6.52
C ARG A 144 6.63 -13.24 8.02
N TRP A 145 5.37 -13.18 8.48
CA TRP A 145 5.07 -13.13 9.91
C TRP A 145 5.27 -14.49 10.57
N ARG A 146 4.94 -15.58 9.86
CA ARG A 146 4.98 -16.95 10.39
C ARG A 146 6.34 -17.60 10.24
N THR A 147 6.97 -17.39 9.09
CA THR A 147 8.32 -17.84 8.80
C THR A 147 9.26 -16.68 9.11
N ARG A 148 10.31 -16.87 9.92
CA ARG A 148 11.31 -15.82 10.23
C ARG A 148 12.10 -15.44 8.98
N TYR A 149 11.44 -14.84 7.99
CA TYR A 149 12.01 -14.49 6.72
C TYR A 149 12.93 -13.30 6.93
N ASN A 150 14.19 -13.42 6.49
CA ASN A 150 15.23 -12.50 6.90
C ASN A 150 15.10 -11.08 6.32
N TRP A 151 14.32 -10.87 5.24
CA TRP A 151 14.26 -9.55 4.60
C TRP A 151 13.01 -9.27 3.73
N PRO A 152 12.31 -8.14 3.91
CA PRO A 152 12.33 -7.28 5.10
C PRO A 152 11.71 -8.04 6.29
N GLN A 153 12.28 -7.85 7.47
CA GLN A 153 11.83 -8.54 8.68
C GLN A 153 10.45 -8.02 9.10
N ALA A 154 9.58 -8.93 9.56
CA ALA A 154 8.23 -8.57 9.98
C ALA A 154 8.17 -7.45 11.05
N PRO A 155 9.05 -7.43 12.08
CA PRO A 155 9.09 -6.34 13.05
C PRO A 155 9.36 -4.98 12.41
N THR A 156 10.18 -4.91 11.37
CA THR A 156 10.45 -3.65 10.65
C THR A 156 9.20 -3.14 9.96
N VAL A 157 8.44 -4.01 9.29
CA VAL A 157 7.20 -3.63 8.61
C VAL A 157 6.14 -3.17 9.62
N ILE A 158 5.98 -3.91 10.72
CA ILE A 158 5.05 -3.56 11.80
C ILE A 158 5.44 -2.22 12.44
N GLY A 159 6.72 -2.04 12.79
CA GLY A 159 7.21 -0.81 13.39
C GLY A 159 6.99 0.40 12.48
N LEU A 160 7.29 0.29 11.18
CA LEU A 160 7.03 1.35 10.21
C LEU A 160 5.54 1.70 10.11
N MET A 161 4.66 0.71 10.08
CA MET A 161 3.20 0.93 10.00
C MET A 161 2.64 1.56 11.28
N LEU A 162 3.06 1.08 12.45
CA LEU A 162 2.66 1.66 13.73
C LEU A 162 3.16 3.10 13.84
N SER A 163 4.44 3.35 13.57
CA SER A 163 5.00 4.71 13.59
C SER A 163 4.28 5.65 12.62
N SER A 164 3.93 5.17 11.42
CA SER A 164 3.16 5.96 10.45
C SER A 164 1.73 6.25 10.94
N THR A 165 1.08 5.26 11.57
CA THR A 165 -0.24 5.42 12.18
C THR A 165 -0.22 6.46 13.30
N PHE A 166 0.75 6.35 14.22
CA PHE A 166 0.93 7.33 15.31
C PHE A 166 1.27 8.72 14.78
N ALA A 167 2.13 8.83 13.78
CA ALA A 167 2.44 10.11 13.13
C ALA A 167 1.19 10.75 12.53
N MET A 168 0.32 9.96 11.88
CA MET A 168 -0.96 10.43 11.36
C MET A 168 -1.89 10.91 12.48
N MET A 169 -1.99 10.16 13.59
CA MET A 169 -2.79 10.57 14.76
C MET A 169 -2.32 11.91 15.33
N ILE A 170 -1.00 12.05 15.55
CA ILE A 170 -0.40 13.29 16.05
C ILE A 170 -0.66 14.44 15.08
N ALA A 171 -0.48 14.21 13.77
CA ALA A 171 -0.71 15.24 12.76
C ALA A 171 -2.16 15.72 12.77
N GLN A 172 -3.14 14.82 12.81
CA GLN A 172 -4.56 15.22 12.84
C GLN A 172 -4.97 15.90 14.14
N ALA A 173 -4.44 15.45 15.28
CA ALA A 173 -4.67 16.10 16.57
C ALA A 173 -4.12 17.54 16.59
N LEU A 174 -2.87 17.73 16.16
CA LEU A 174 -2.19 19.03 16.21
C LEU A 174 -2.67 20.01 15.13
N LEU A 175 -2.91 19.52 13.91
CA LEU A 175 -3.25 20.40 12.79
C LEU A 175 -4.74 20.74 12.75
N TRP A 176 -5.61 19.79 13.13
CA TRP A 176 -7.06 19.91 12.93
C TRP A 176 -7.87 19.76 14.22
N GLY A 177 -7.24 19.48 15.36
CA GLY A 177 -7.94 19.36 16.65
C GLY A 177 -8.86 18.14 16.74
N VAL A 178 -8.57 17.07 15.99
CA VAL A 178 -9.38 15.85 15.99
C VAL A 178 -9.41 15.23 17.40
N PRO A 179 -10.59 14.98 17.98
CA PRO A 179 -10.71 14.48 19.36
C PRO A 179 -10.25 13.02 19.47
N LEU A 180 -9.93 12.60 20.70
CA LEU A 180 -9.49 11.22 20.98
C LEU A 180 -10.60 10.19 20.68
N TRP A 181 -11.85 10.48 21.06
CA TRP A 181 -13.02 9.60 20.91
C TRP A 181 -14.25 10.38 20.44
#